data_AF-A0A966YA42-F1
#
_entry.id   AF-A0A966YA42-F1
#
_cell.length_a   1.000
_cell.length_b   1.000
_cell.length_c   1.000
_cell.angle_alpha   90.00
_cell.angle_beta   90.00
_cell.angle_gamma   90.00
#
_symmetry.space_group_name_H-M   'P 1'
#
loop_
_entity.id
_entity.type
_entity.pdbx_description
1 polymer ?
#
loop_
_entity_poly.entity_id
_entity_poly.type
_entity_poly.pdbx_seq_one_letter_code
_entity_poly.pdbx_strand_id
1 'polypeptide(L)'
;MESNQNDVFNIGNPNEITVNELASTIIDLTNSNSKLINKDLPQDDPKQRRPDITKAKKLLNWEPVVKLEDGLTQTIDWVNSQL
;
A
#
# COMPACT_ATOMS: atom_id res chain seq x y z
N MET A 1 -16.79 -4.91 24.36
CA MET A 1 -15.40 -4.50 24.05
C MET A 1 -15.17 -3.19 24.76
N GLU A 2 -14.61 -3.22 25.95
CA GLU A 2 -14.17 -2.00 26.63
C GLU A 2 -12.66 -1.94 26.52
N SER A 3 -12.18 -0.94 25.80
CA SER A 3 -10.76 -0.59 25.78
C SER A 3 -10.52 0.41 26.91
N ASN A 4 -9.54 0.14 27.77
CA ASN A 4 -9.07 1.10 28.77
C ASN A 4 -8.21 2.24 28.15
N GLN A 5 -8.03 2.23 26.82
CA GLN A 5 -7.26 3.22 26.07
C GLN A 5 -7.97 3.60 24.76
N ASN A 6 -8.32 4.87 24.62
CA ASN A 6 -8.85 5.46 23.39
C ASN A 6 -7.72 6.24 22.71
N ASP A 7 -6.93 5.54 21.90
CA ASP A 7 -5.72 6.09 21.29
C ASP A 7 -5.75 5.95 19.77
N VAL A 8 -5.14 6.90 19.07
CA VAL A 8 -5.00 6.86 17.60
C VAL A 8 -3.67 6.21 17.22
N PHE A 9 -3.70 5.35 16.20
CA PHE A 9 -2.53 4.65 15.67
C PHE A 9 -2.47 4.81 14.15
N ASN A 10 -1.29 5.12 13.62
CA ASN A 10 -1.04 5.01 12.19
C ASN A 10 -0.82 3.54 11.83
N ILE A 11 -1.55 3.05 10.83
CA ILE A 11 -1.44 1.69 10.30
C ILE A 11 -1.12 1.82 8.81
N GLY A 12 -0.02 1.22 8.39
CA GLY A 12 0.41 1.23 6.99
C GLY A 12 1.85 0.75 6.83
N ASN A 13 2.34 0.82 5.61
CA ASN A 13 3.70 0.40 5.28
C ASN A 13 4.66 1.59 5.34
N PRO A 14 5.69 1.58 6.20
CA PRO A 14 6.68 2.65 6.25
C PRO A 14 7.72 2.56 5.12
N ASN A 15 7.73 1.46 4.36
CA ASN A 15 8.55 1.31 3.16
C ASN A 15 7.87 2.05 2.01
N GLU A 16 8.59 3.02 1.44
CA GLU A 16 8.07 3.87 0.38
C GLU A 16 8.28 3.21 -0.99
N ILE A 17 7.34 3.49 -1.89
CA ILE A 17 7.41 3.17 -3.31
C ILE A 17 6.80 4.33 -4.08
N THR A 18 7.32 4.61 -5.27
CA THR A 18 6.73 5.59 -6.17
C THR A 18 5.49 5.01 -6.87
N VAL A 19 4.60 5.90 -7.32
CA VAL A 19 3.45 5.49 -8.15
C VAL A 19 3.91 4.80 -9.45
N ASN A 20 5.05 5.24 -10.01
CA ASN A 20 5.62 4.65 -11.22
C ASN A 20 6.12 3.23 -10.99
N GLU A 21 6.81 2.96 -9.89
CA GLU A 21 7.24 1.60 -9.54
C GLU A 21 6.03 0.70 -9.31
N LEU A 22 5.02 1.15 -8.54
CA LEU A 22 3.78 0.40 -8.34
C LEU A 22 3.09 0.06 -9.67
N ALA A 23 2.96 1.04 -10.56
CA ALA A 23 2.31 0.83 -11.86
C ALA A 23 3.11 -0.12 -12.76
N SER A 24 4.44 -0.02 -12.78
CA SER A 24 5.31 -0.97 -13.48
C SER A 24 5.17 -2.39 -12.91
N THR A 25 5.20 -2.57 -11.59
CA THR A 25 5.04 -3.88 -10.94
C THR A 25 3.71 -4.53 -11.32
N ILE A 26 2.61 -3.76 -11.38
CA ILE A 26 1.30 -4.28 -11.80
C ILE A 26 1.34 -4.73 -13.27
N ILE A 27 1.94 -3.94 -14.17
CA ILE A 27 2.07 -4.31 -15.59
C ILE A 27 2.86 -5.62 -15.73
N ASP A 28 3.97 -5.74 -15.01
CA ASP A 28 4.83 -6.92 -15.04
C ASP A 28 4.10 -8.17 -14.51
N LEU A 29 3.44 -8.06 -13.34
CA LEU A 29 2.71 -9.18 -12.72
C LEU A 29 1.50 -9.63 -13.54
N THR A 30 0.87 -8.73 -14.30
CA THR A 30 -0.29 -9.05 -15.13
C THR A 30 0.07 -9.38 -16.58
N ASN A 31 1.35 -9.28 -16.97
CA ASN A 31 1.80 -9.39 -18.36
C ASN A 31 0.98 -8.50 -19.32
N SER A 32 0.66 -7.29 -18.87
CA SER A 32 -0.20 -6.37 -19.60
C SER A 32 0.55 -5.59 -20.67
N ASN A 33 -0.14 -5.25 -21.76
CA ASN A 33 0.37 -4.34 -22.81
C ASN A 33 0.08 -2.86 -22.51
N SER A 34 -0.40 -2.54 -21.31
CA SER A 34 -0.68 -1.17 -20.89
C SER A 34 0.57 -0.28 -20.96
N LYS A 35 0.38 1.00 -21.33
CA LYS A 35 1.44 2.00 -21.35
C LYS A 35 1.32 2.92 -20.15
N LEU A 36 2.44 3.26 -19.53
CA LEU A 36 2.50 4.31 -18.51
C LEU A 36 2.43 5.69 -19.17
N ILE A 37 1.48 6.51 -18.70
CA ILE A 37 1.30 7.89 -19.16
C ILE A 37 1.36 8.81 -17.94
N ASN A 38 2.39 9.66 -17.89
CA ASN A 38 2.53 10.65 -16.82
C ASN A 38 1.56 11.81 -17.05
N LYS A 39 0.88 12.22 -15.98
CA LYS A 39 0.02 13.40 -15.94
C LYS A 39 0.43 14.28 -14.77
N ASP A 40 0.05 15.56 -14.83
CA ASP A 40 0.31 16.49 -13.74
C ASP A 40 -0.38 16.04 -12.45
N LEU A 41 0.33 16.21 -11.33
CA LEU A 41 -0.19 15.91 -10.00
C LEU A 41 -1.29 16.93 -9.64
N PRO A 42 -2.45 16.49 -9.11
CA PRO A 42 -3.43 17.40 -8.54
C PRO A 42 -2.80 18.30 -7.47
N GLN A 43 -3.27 19.55 -7.36
CA GLN A 43 -2.70 20.53 -6.44
C GLN A 43 -2.72 20.07 -4.97
N ASP A 44 -3.75 19.33 -4.58
CA ASP A 44 -3.98 18.90 -3.20
C ASP A 44 -3.42 17.50 -2.89
N ASP A 45 -2.74 16.86 -3.84
CA ASP A 45 -2.21 15.52 -3.63
C ASP A 45 -0.87 15.54 -2.88
N PRO A 46 -0.75 14.79 -1.76
CA PRO A 46 0.50 14.72 -1.03
C PRO A 46 1.55 13.98 -1.86
N LYS A 47 2.74 14.58 -1.98
CA LYS A 47 3.87 14.01 -2.73
C LYS A 47 4.53 12.81 -2.04
N GLN A 48 4.31 12.65 -0.74
CA GLN A 48 4.91 11.61 0.07
C GLN A 48 3.88 11.06 1.06
N ARG A 49 3.83 9.73 1.18
CA ARG A 49 3.00 9.04 2.17
C ARG A 49 3.84 7.99 2.88
N ARG A 50 4.29 8.32 4.09
CA ARG A 50 5.06 7.43 4.96
C ARG A 50 4.53 7.49 6.40
N PRO A 51 3.71 6.52 6.83
CA PRO A 51 3.19 6.52 8.20
C PRO A 51 4.32 6.22 9.19
N ASP A 52 4.42 7.03 10.26
CA ASP A 52 5.19 6.63 11.44
C ASP A 52 4.38 5.61 12.25
N ILE A 53 4.81 4.35 12.18
CA ILE A 53 4.18 3.22 12.86
C ILE A 53 4.86 2.86 14.20
N THR A 54 5.75 3.71 14.72
CA THR A 54 6.49 3.47 15.97
C THR A 54 5.55 3.17 17.14
N LYS A 55 4.42 3.88 17.23
CA LYS A 55 3.42 3.69 18.29
C LYS A 55 2.74 2.32 18.18
N ALA A 56 2.35 1.91 16.97
CA ALA A 56 1.70 0.62 16.73
C ALA A 56 2.66 -0.54 17.02
N LYS A 57 3.94 -0.44 16.60
CA LYS A 57 4.97 -1.44 16.93
C LYS A 57 5.15 -1.59 18.43
N LYS A 58 5.26 -0.49 19.17
CA LYS A 58 5.56 -0.51 20.61
C LYS A 58 4.39 -0.97 21.48
N LEU A 59 3.19 -0.47 21.20
CA LEU A 59 2.04 -0.66 22.10
C LEU A 59 1.12 -1.81 21.67
N LEU A 60 1.07 -2.09 20.36
CA LEU A 60 0.21 -3.14 19.81
C LEU A 60 1.01 -4.38 19.35
N ASN A 61 2.34 -4.32 19.39
CA ASN A 61 3.21 -5.32 18.75
C ASN A 61 2.82 -5.57 17.29
N TRP A 62 2.40 -4.51 16.59
CA TRP A 62 1.87 -4.58 15.23
C TRP A 62 2.86 -4.02 14.22
N GLU A 63 3.03 -4.73 13.10
CA GLU A 63 3.73 -4.26 11.91
C GLU A 63 3.19 -4.93 10.63
N PRO A 64 3.35 -4.32 9.44
CA PRO A 64 2.95 -4.96 8.19
C PRO A 64 3.84 -6.18 7.92
N VAL A 65 3.20 -7.32 7.64
CA VAL A 65 3.90 -8.60 7.36
C VAL A 65 3.76 -9.06 5.91
N VAL A 66 2.84 -8.47 5.15
CA VAL A 66 2.61 -8.79 3.74
C VAL A 66 3.45 -7.85 2.87
N LYS A 67 4.26 -8.42 1.98
CA LYS A 67 5.03 -7.64 1.01
C LYS A 67 4.12 -7.11 -0.09
N LEU A 68 4.56 -6.07 -0.79
CA LEU A 68 3.76 -5.45 -1.84
C LEU A 68 3.43 -6.47 -2.94
N GLU A 69 4.43 -7.20 -3.42
CA GLU A 69 4.28 -8.19 -4.49
C GLU A 69 3.31 -9.30 -4.07
N ASP A 70 3.45 -9.84 -2.86
CA ASP A 70 2.57 -10.89 -2.33
C ASP A 70 1.11 -10.41 -2.28
N GLY A 71 0.88 -9.16 -1.85
CA GLY A 71 -0.45 -8.55 -1.80
C GLY A 71 -1.03 -8.26 -3.19
N LEU A 72 -0.19 -7.81 -4.13
CA LEU A 72 -0.59 -7.57 -5.52
C LEU A 72 -0.97 -8.88 -6.21
N THR A 73 -0.17 -9.94 -6.08
CA THR A 73 -0.49 -11.25 -6.65
C THR A 73 -1.82 -11.78 -6.13
N GLN A 74 -2.07 -11.75 -4.82
CA GLN A 74 -3.35 -12.16 -4.24
C GLN A 74 -4.52 -11.32 -4.76
N THR A 75 -4.32 -10.01 -4.94
CA THR A 75 -5.34 -9.11 -5.49
C THR A 75 -5.64 -9.43 -6.95
N ILE A 76 -4.61 -9.67 -7.77
CA ILE A 76 -4.74 -10.04 -9.19
C ILE A 76 -5.47 -11.38 -9.32
N ASP A 77 -5.11 -12.38 -8.53
CA ASP A 77 -5.76 -13.70 -8.52
C ASP A 77 -7.24 -13.58 -8.15
N TRP A 78 -7.54 -12.77 -7.12
CA TRP A 78 -8.93 -12.49 -6.75
C TRP A 78 -9.68 -11.82 -7.89
N VAL A 79 -9.16 -10.76 -8.52
CA VAL A 79 -9.81 -10.08 -9.66
C VAL A 79 -10.06 -11.06 -10.80
N ASN A 80 -9.08 -11.90 -11.16
CA ASN A 80 -9.21 -12.90 -12.21
C ASN A 80 -10.31 -13.93 -11.91
N SER A 81 -10.56 -14.26 -10.63
CA SER A 81 -11.64 -15.17 -10.23
C SER A 81 -13.05 -14.56 -10.36
N GLN A 82 -13.15 -13.24 -10.52
CA GLN A 82 -14.42 -12.51 -10.65
C GLN A 82 -14.76 -12.14 -12.11
N LEU A 83 -13.89 -12.46 -13.06
CA LEU A 83 -14.10 -12.29 -14.51
C LEU A 83 -14.68 -13.56 -15.13
#